data_AF-A0AAD9UIY8-F1
#
_entry.id   AF-A0AAD9UIY8-F1
#
_cell.length_a   1.000
_cell.length_b   1.000
_cell.length_c   1.000
_cell.angle_alpha   90.00
_cell.angle_beta   90.00
_cell.angle_gamma   90.00
#
_symmetry.space_group_name_H-M   'P 1'
#
loop_
_entity.id
_entity.type
_entity.pdbx_description
1 polymer ?
#
loop_
_entity_poly.entity_id
_entity_poly.type
_entity_poly.pdbx_seq_one_letter_code
_entity_poly.pdbx_strand_id
1 'polypeptide(L)'
;MFRLAEQFFKDLGLPEMTTDFWKTSLFVKPTDNRRVVCHASAWDFLDNDDFRIKMCTDLTMDDLITIHHEMGHTEYQMLYKDQPLPFRDGANPGFHEAVGDVMSLSVSTPKHLHKIGLLDNITDDKEFDINFLMKQGLGKVGFLPFGYMIDQWRWSVYRGDTPPSDYNYKWWQLRCKYQGVSPPVPRTDDDFDPGAKYHIPADVPYIRYFVSYIIQFQFHRALCKEAGHTGPLHKCDIGGSKAAGTKLRNMLELGSSKPWPEAMELMTGQRSMSAEALMEYFQPLTDWLQEQNKGHPVGWKEACPEGSLLRDGDRGANTGTRRATAAVTLMILSVLSSLSLLSA
;
A
#
# COMPACT_ATOMS: atom_id res chain seq x y z
N MET A 1 -14.42 16.22 -0.51
CA MET A 1 -13.41 15.17 -0.75
C MET A 1 -14.00 14.00 -1.54
N PHE A 2 -15.01 13.27 -1.04
CA PHE A 2 -15.64 12.16 -1.81
C PHE A 2 -16.14 12.55 -3.21
N ARG A 3 -16.83 13.69 -3.37
CA ARG A 3 -17.27 14.17 -4.70
C ARG A 3 -16.12 14.50 -5.65
N LEU A 4 -14.97 14.92 -5.11
CA LEU A 4 -13.78 15.15 -5.90
C LEU A 4 -13.19 13.82 -6.40
N ALA A 5 -13.18 12.80 -5.53
CA ALA A 5 -12.80 11.46 -5.93
C ALA A 5 -13.74 10.87 -7.00
N GLU A 6 -15.06 11.00 -6.84
CA GLU A 6 -16.04 10.57 -7.86
C GLU A 6 -15.76 11.25 -9.20
N GLN A 7 -15.44 12.55 -9.19
CA GLN A 7 -15.10 13.26 -10.42
C GLN A 7 -13.83 12.72 -11.09
N PHE A 8 -12.82 12.30 -10.33
CA PHE A 8 -11.61 11.67 -10.87
C PHE A 8 -11.94 10.38 -11.64
N PHE A 9 -12.78 9.50 -11.07
CA PHE A 9 -13.19 8.26 -11.74
C PHE A 9 -14.08 8.53 -12.97
N LYS A 10 -15.02 9.48 -12.86
CA LYS A 10 -15.82 9.94 -14.02
C LYS A 10 -14.98 10.48 -15.16
N ASP A 11 -13.92 11.22 -14.86
CA ASP A 11 -12.99 11.77 -15.85
C ASP A 11 -12.23 10.66 -16.61
N LEU A 12 -12.03 9.50 -15.97
CA LEU A 12 -11.52 8.28 -16.62
C LEU A 12 -12.59 7.55 -17.45
N GLY A 13 -13.86 7.95 -17.35
CA GLY A 13 -14.98 7.28 -18.01
C GLY A 13 -15.48 6.06 -17.24
N LEU A 14 -15.23 5.99 -15.93
CA LEU A 14 -15.83 5.00 -15.02
C LEU A 14 -17.23 5.45 -14.55
N PRO A 15 -18.08 4.53 -14.05
CA PRO A 15 -19.44 4.89 -13.63
C PRO A 15 -19.47 5.90 -12.47
N GLU A 16 -20.61 6.55 -12.26
CA GLU A 16 -20.81 7.39 -11.07
C GLU A 16 -21.17 6.52 -9.86
N MET A 17 -20.90 6.99 -8.65
CA MET A 17 -21.32 6.28 -7.45
C MET A 17 -22.85 6.22 -7.37
N THR A 18 -23.39 5.10 -6.87
CA THR A 18 -24.84 4.88 -6.83
C THR A 18 -25.55 5.89 -5.90
N THR A 19 -26.86 6.05 -6.08
CA THR A 19 -27.63 6.91 -5.18
C THR A 19 -27.58 6.42 -3.73
N ASP A 20 -27.57 5.10 -3.53
CA ASP A 20 -27.55 4.50 -2.21
C ASP A 20 -26.18 4.59 -1.54
N PHE A 21 -25.09 4.57 -2.31
CA PHE A 21 -23.75 4.88 -1.80
C PHE A 21 -23.73 6.22 -1.04
N TRP A 22 -24.32 7.27 -1.61
CA TRP A 22 -24.35 8.59 -0.98
C TRP A 22 -25.27 8.68 0.24
N LYS A 23 -26.36 7.90 0.26
CA LYS A 23 -27.36 7.92 1.33
C LYS A 23 -26.92 7.08 2.54
N THR A 24 -26.17 6.01 2.31
CA THR A 24 -25.99 4.95 3.32
C THR A 24 -24.54 4.74 3.76
N SER A 25 -23.56 5.35 3.09
CA SER A 25 -22.16 5.37 3.53
C SER A 25 -21.96 6.18 4.80
N LEU A 26 -20.94 5.80 5.58
CA LEU A 26 -20.47 6.55 6.74
C LEU A 26 -19.21 7.31 6.34
N PHE A 27 -19.37 8.59 6.00
CA PHE A 27 -18.27 9.47 5.58
C PHE A 27 -17.62 10.23 6.75
N VAL A 28 -18.33 10.40 7.86
CA VAL A 28 -17.86 11.15 9.02
C VAL A 28 -18.22 10.37 10.28
N LYS A 29 -17.35 10.42 11.29
CA LYS A 29 -17.62 9.80 12.58
C LYS A 29 -18.91 10.37 13.19
N PRO A 30 -19.88 9.52 13.58
CA PRO A 30 -21.09 10.00 14.24
C PRO A 30 -20.79 10.75 15.53
N THR A 31 -21.52 11.84 15.78
CA THR A 31 -21.41 12.67 17.00
C THR A 31 -22.41 12.26 18.09
N ASP A 32 -23.23 11.25 17.83
CA ASP A 32 -24.31 10.75 18.69
C ASP A 32 -23.89 9.61 19.63
N ASN A 33 -22.59 9.57 19.99
CA ASN A 33 -21.98 8.56 20.86
C ASN A 33 -22.04 7.11 20.35
N ARG A 34 -22.43 6.86 19.08
CA ARG A 34 -22.28 5.52 18.48
C ARG A 34 -20.81 5.12 18.43
N ARG A 35 -20.50 3.92 18.91
CA ARG A 35 -19.18 3.31 18.74
C ARG A 35 -19.09 2.71 17.33
N VAL A 36 -18.10 3.15 16.57
CA VAL A 36 -17.86 2.69 15.20
C VAL A 36 -16.38 2.34 15.02
N VAL A 37 -16.11 1.35 14.17
CA VAL A 37 -14.74 1.03 13.73
C VAL A 37 -14.37 2.03 12.65
N CYS A 38 -13.43 2.94 12.95
CA CYS A 38 -13.05 4.03 12.05
C CYS A 38 -12.08 3.64 10.93
N HIS A 39 -11.48 2.44 10.99
CA HIS A 39 -10.60 1.96 9.90
C HIS A 39 -11.36 1.97 8.57
N ALA A 40 -10.81 2.65 7.56
CA ALA A 40 -11.44 2.79 6.25
C ALA A 40 -11.70 1.41 5.61
N SER A 41 -12.79 1.32 4.85
CA SER A 41 -13.22 0.08 4.19
C SER A 41 -14.34 0.38 3.20
N ALA A 42 -14.33 -0.30 2.06
CA ALA A 42 -15.40 -0.32 1.06
C ALA A 42 -16.15 -1.67 1.08
N TRP A 43 -17.45 -1.62 0.82
CA TRP A 43 -18.37 -2.73 1.08
C TRP A 43 -19.33 -2.91 -0.09
N ASP A 44 -19.34 -4.13 -0.65
CA ASP A 44 -20.39 -4.64 -1.53
C ASP A 44 -21.36 -5.48 -0.69
N PHE A 45 -22.63 -5.09 -0.66
CA PHE A 45 -23.69 -5.79 0.09
C PHE A 45 -24.33 -6.94 -0.69
N LEU A 46 -23.94 -7.14 -1.96
CA LEU A 46 -24.43 -8.18 -2.85
C LEU A 46 -25.95 -8.11 -3.13
N ASP A 47 -26.57 -6.97 -2.85
CA ASP A 47 -28.00 -6.71 -2.99
C ASP A 47 -28.24 -5.33 -3.64
N ASN A 48 -29.11 -5.28 -4.65
CA ASN A 48 -29.65 -4.05 -5.26
C ASN A 48 -28.65 -2.90 -5.52
N ASP A 49 -27.45 -3.20 -6.03
CA ASP A 49 -26.40 -2.18 -6.28
C ASP A 49 -26.02 -1.35 -5.02
N ASP A 50 -26.12 -1.96 -3.83
CA ASP A 50 -25.77 -1.36 -2.55
C ASP A 50 -24.27 -1.49 -2.25
N PHE A 51 -23.54 -0.42 -2.59
CA PHE A 51 -22.12 -0.27 -2.31
C PHE A 51 -21.88 0.89 -1.35
N ARG A 52 -21.00 0.72 -0.36
CA ARG A 52 -20.79 1.72 0.70
C ARG A 52 -19.33 1.87 1.08
N ILE A 53 -18.96 3.06 1.55
CA ILE A 53 -17.71 3.30 2.28
C ILE A 53 -18.01 3.59 3.75
N LYS A 54 -17.16 3.06 4.64
CA LYS A 54 -17.16 3.38 6.07
C LYS A 54 -15.79 3.92 6.48
N MET A 55 -15.69 5.24 6.62
CA MET A 55 -14.48 5.96 6.98
C MET A 55 -14.82 7.13 7.92
N CYS A 56 -14.03 7.30 8.98
CA CYS A 56 -14.12 8.49 9.84
C CYS A 56 -13.22 9.58 9.25
N THR A 57 -13.69 10.28 8.21
CA THR A 57 -12.86 11.22 7.46
C THR A 57 -12.55 12.50 8.23
N ASP A 58 -11.27 12.86 8.28
CA ASP A 58 -10.73 14.15 8.67
C ASP A 58 -10.31 14.96 7.43
N LEU A 59 -10.22 16.29 7.56
CA LEU A 59 -9.85 17.19 6.47
C LEU A 59 -8.32 17.23 6.26
N THR A 60 -7.75 16.14 5.77
CA THR A 60 -6.31 15.99 5.54
C THR A 60 -5.99 15.49 4.12
N MET A 61 -4.75 15.67 3.67
CA MET A 61 -4.28 15.09 2.40
C MET A 61 -4.30 13.57 2.43
N ASP A 62 -3.93 12.96 3.56
CA ASP A 62 -3.88 11.51 3.71
C ASP A 62 -5.29 10.89 3.59
N ASP A 63 -6.29 11.56 4.16
CA ASP A 63 -7.69 11.15 4.03
C ASP A 63 -8.22 11.40 2.61
N LEU A 64 -7.79 12.45 1.91
CA LEU A 64 -8.13 12.64 0.51
C LEU A 64 -7.62 11.49 -0.35
N ILE A 65 -6.38 11.05 -0.11
CA ILE A 65 -5.77 9.92 -0.81
C ILE A 65 -6.49 8.61 -0.46
N THR A 66 -6.79 8.41 0.82
CA THR A 66 -7.53 7.23 1.32
C THR A 66 -8.92 7.15 0.68
N ILE A 67 -9.61 8.28 0.53
CA ILE A 67 -10.92 8.30 -0.16
C ILE A 67 -10.82 7.82 -1.61
N HIS A 68 -9.78 8.19 -2.35
CA HIS A 68 -9.57 7.68 -3.71
C HIS A 68 -9.26 6.19 -3.71
N HIS A 69 -8.50 5.70 -2.72
CA HIS A 69 -8.22 4.28 -2.55
C HIS A 69 -9.52 3.48 -2.32
N GLU A 70 -10.32 3.86 -1.33
CA GLU A 70 -11.58 3.17 -0.98
C GLU A 70 -12.64 3.29 -2.09
N MET A 71 -12.68 4.42 -2.79
CA MET A 71 -13.57 4.57 -3.93
C MET A 71 -13.09 3.72 -5.12
N GLY A 72 -11.79 3.49 -5.28
CA GLY A 72 -11.26 2.53 -6.25
C GLY A 72 -11.72 1.10 -5.97
N HIS A 73 -11.83 0.69 -4.70
CA HIS A 73 -12.49 -0.56 -4.34
C HIS A 73 -13.96 -0.59 -4.72
N THR A 74 -14.68 0.51 -4.49
CA THR A 74 -16.11 0.64 -4.80
C THR A 74 -16.35 0.55 -6.31
N GLU A 75 -15.52 1.21 -7.13
CA GLU A 75 -15.54 1.11 -8.59
C GLU A 75 -15.27 -0.32 -9.08
N TYR A 76 -14.29 -1.00 -8.48
CA TYR A 76 -14.02 -2.40 -8.81
C TYR A 76 -15.25 -3.28 -8.52
N GLN A 77 -15.85 -3.10 -7.33
CA GLN A 77 -17.10 -3.77 -6.93
C GLN A 77 -18.24 -3.54 -7.92
N MET A 78 -18.46 -2.29 -8.31
CA MET A 78 -19.48 -1.92 -9.28
C MET A 78 -19.23 -2.52 -10.67
N LEU A 79 -17.98 -2.64 -11.11
CA LEU A 79 -17.66 -3.11 -12.47
C LEU A 79 -17.76 -4.63 -12.63
N TYR A 80 -17.47 -5.41 -11.60
CA TYR A 80 -17.69 -6.87 -11.66
C TYR A 80 -19.06 -7.31 -11.11
N LYS A 81 -19.94 -6.38 -10.74
CA LYS A 81 -21.22 -6.70 -10.08
C LYS A 81 -22.12 -7.65 -10.86
N ASP A 82 -21.98 -7.71 -12.19
CA ASP A 82 -22.78 -8.60 -13.04
C ASP A 82 -22.14 -9.99 -13.23
N GLN A 83 -20.94 -10.23 -12.70
CA GLN A 83 -20.34 -11.57 -12.63
C GLN A 83 -21.16 -12.49 -11.72
N PRO A 84 -21.15 -13.83 -11.95
CA PRO A 84 -21.66 -14.79 -10.99
C PRO A 84 -21.03 -14.56 -9.61
N LEU A 85 -21.81 -14.73 -8.54
CA LEU A 85 -21.39 -14.40 -7.18
C LEU A 85 -19.99 -14.95 -6.78
N PRO A 86 -19.59 -16.20 -7.13
CA PRO A 86 -18.25 -16.70 -6.82
C PRO A 86 -17.09 -15.94 -7.49
N PHE A 87 -17.38 -15.15 -8.53
CA PHE A 87 -16.40 -14.40 -9.31
C PHE A 87 -16.41 -12.88 -9.01
N ARG A 88 -17.21 -12.42 -8.04
CA ARG A 88 -17.27 -11.03 -7.59
C ARG A 88 -16.19 -10.73 -6.55
N ASP A 89 -14.94 -10.83 -6.99
CA ASP A 89 -13.74 -10.47 -6.21
C ASP A 89 -12.66 -10.01 -7.20
N GLY A 90 -11.55 -9.45 -6.71
CA GLY A 90 -10.39 -9.16 -7.55
C GLY A 90 -9.75 -10.44 -8.09
N ALA A 91 -9.07 -10.36 -9.23
CA ALA A 91 -8.42 -11.52 -9.86
C ALA A 91 -7.48 -12.28 -8.91
N ASN A 92 -6.86 -11.55 -7.97
CA ASN A 92 -6.39 -12.06 -6.69
C ASN A 92 -6.48 -10.94 -5.63
N PRO A 93 -6.30 -11.24 -4.33
CA PRO A 93 -6.45 -10.23 -3.27
C PRO A 93 -5.55 -8.98 -3.41
N GLY A 94 -4.40 -9.09 -4.07
CA GLY A 94 -3.50 -7.95 -4.30
C GLY A 94 -3.99 -6.99 -5.39
N PHE A 95 -4.84 -7.45 -6.32
CA PHE A 95 -5.41 -6.59 -7.37
C PHE A 95 -6.37 -5.57 -6.79
N HIS A 96 -7.21 -5.97 -5.83
CA HIS A 96 -8.18 -5.09 -5.21
C HIS A 96 -7.49 -3.88 -4.56
N GLU A 97 -6.46 -4.16 -3.78
CA GLU A 97 -5.59 -3.18 -3.11
C GLU A 97 -4.79 -2.32 -4.12
N ALA A 98 -4.31 -2.92 -5.21
CA ALA A 98 -3.52 -2.20 -6.21
C ALA A 98 -4.35 -1.18 -6.98
N VAL A 99 -5.61 -1.49 -7.28
CA VAL A 99 -6.50 -0.58 -8.01
C VAL A 99 -6.75 0.70 -7.22
N GLY A 100 -7.04 0.61 -5.93
CA GLY A 100 -7.17 1.79 -5.07
C GLY A 100 -5.88 2.63 -5.06
N ASP A 101 -4.75 1.98 -4.89
CA ASP A 101 -3.44 2.63 -4.79
C ASP A 101 -2.95 3.30 -6.08
N VAL A 102 -3.29 2.76 -7.26
CA VAL A 102 -2.97 3.40 -8.55
C VAL A 102 -3.61 4.78 -8.67
N MET A 103 -4.85 4.93 -8.18
CA MET A 103 -5.54 6.22 -8.20
C MET A 103 -4.83 7.20 -7.29
N SER A 104 -4.44 6.74 -6.10
CA SER A 104 -3.66 7.51 -5.13
C SER A 104 -2.33 8.01 -5.72
N LEU A 105 -1.64 7.23 -6.57
CA LEU A 105 -0.40 7.66 -7.23
C LEU A 105 -0.63 8.90 -8.11
N SER A 106 -1.65 8.87 -8.97
CA SER A 106 -1.97 10.00 -9.86
C SER A 106 -2.46 11.23 -9.09
N VAL A 107 -3.36 11.02 -8.12
CA VAL A 107 -3.96 12.09 -7.30
C VAL A 107 -2.92 12.79 -6.42
N SER A 108 -1.89 12.08 -5.97
CA SER A 108 -0.83 12.64 -5.15
C SER A 108 0.16 13.51 -5.92
N THR A 109 0.10 13.53 -7.26
CA THR A 109 1.04 14.31 -8.06
C THR A 109 0.81 15.82 -7.89
N PRO A 110 1.88 16.62 -7.85
CA PRO A 110 1.78 18.08 -7.84
C PRO A 110 0.96 18.65 -9.00
N LYS A 111 1.07 18.04 -10.19
CA LYS A 111 0.26 18.37 -11.38
C LYS A 111 -1.24 18.19 -11.11
N HIS A 112 -1.62 17.06 -10.50
CA HIS A 112 -3.02 16.81 -10.15
C HIS A 112 -3.53 17.79 -9.10
N LEU A 113 -2.78 17.99 -8.00
CA LEU A 113 -3.15 18.91 -6.92
C LEU A 113 -3.35 20.34 -7.43
N HIS A 114 -2.53 20.78 -8.38
CA HIS A 114 -2.71 22.08 -9.03
C HIS A 114 -3.98 22.13 -9.89
N LYS A 115 -4.24 21.08 -10.70
CA LYS A 115 -5.46 20.96 -11.52
C LYS A 115 -6.74 21.09 -10.69
N ILE A 116 -6.75 20.58 -9.46
CA ILE A 116 -7.90 20.62 -8.55
C ILE A 116 -7.90 21.82 -7.59
N GLY A 117 -6.95 22.76 -7.74
CA GLY A 117 -6.88 23.98 -6.94
C GLY A 117 -6.40 23.80 -5.49
N LEU A 118 -5.70 22.71 -5.18
CA LEU A 118 -5.10 22.46 -3.84
C LEU A 118 -3.61 22.81 -3.77
N LEU A 119 -3.00 23.21 -4.90
CA LEU A 119 -1.62 23.67 -4.98
C LEU A 119 -1.53 24.86 -5.94
N ASP A 120 -1.13 26.03 -5.46
CA ASP A 120 -1.13 27.26 -6.27
C ASP A 120 -0.02 27.28 -7.32
N ASN A 121 1.20 26.94 -6.93
CA ASN A 121 2.38 26.97 -7.80
C ASN A 121 2.97 25.57 -7.92
N ILE A 122 3.28 25.16 -9.15
CA ILE A 122 4.10 23.98 -9.42
C ILE A 122 5.54 24.45 -9.60
N THR A 123 6.43 23.98 -8.73
CA THR A 123 7.87 24.04 -8.98
C THR A 123 8.26 22.71 -9.64
N ASP A 124 8.89 22.77 -10.80
CA ASP A 124 9.33 21.58 -11.54
C ASP A 124 10.86 21.55 -11.59
N ASP A 125 11.46 21.35 -10.41
CA ASP A 125 12.90 21.23 -10.24
C ASP A 125 13.28 19.89 -9.60
N LYS A 126 14.59 19.59 -9.63
CA LYS A 126 15.11 18.31 -9.16
C LYS A 126 14.91 18.15 -7.66
N GLU A 127 15.10 19.20 -6.88
CA GLU A 127 14.95 19.21 -5.44
C GLU A 127 13.50 18.88 -5.02
N PHE A 128 12.52 19.43 -5.75
CA PHE A 128 11.12 19.16 -5.56
C PHE A 128 10.76 17.71 -5.92
N ASP A 129 11.28 17.18 -7.03
CA ASP A 129 11.10 15.77 -7.40
C ASP A 129 11.65 14.83 -6.33
N ILE A 130 12.85 15.12 -5.80
CA ILE A 130 13.45 14.31 -4.73
C ILE A 130 12.61 14.39 -3.44
N ASN A 131 12.10 15.58 -3.07
CA ASN A 131 11.23 15.72 -1.90
C ASN A 131 9.93 14.92 -2.05
N PHE A 132 9.29 15.01 -3.22
CA PHE A 132 8.10 14.23 -3.53
C PHE A 132 8.38 12.73 -3.49
N LEU A 133 9.42 12.28 -4.19
CA LEU A 133 9.80 10.86 -4.23
C LEU A 133 10.21 10.35 -2.85
N MET A 134 10.88 11.15 -2.01
CA MET A 134 11.19 10.78 -0.64
C MET A 134 9.90 10.55 0.17
N LYS A 135 8.93 11.46 0.09
CA LYS A 135 7.61 11.29 0.74
C LYS A 135 6.92 10.01 0.27
N GLN A 136 6.92 9.76 -1.04
CA GLN A 136 6.37 8.51 -1.61
C GLN A 136 7.16 7.28 -1.16
N GLY A 137 8.49 7.36 -1.10
CA GLY A 137 9.37 6.27 -0.69
C GLY A 137 9.16 5.87 0.76
N LEU A 138 8.92 6.84 1.65
CA LEU A 138 8.55 6.60 3.05
C LEU A 138 7.24 5.79 3.16
N GLY A 139 6.22 6.16 2.38
CA GLY A 139 4.91 5.50 2.41
C GLY A 139 4.86 4.17 1.67
N LYS A 140 5.62 4.03 0.58
CA LYS A 140 5.58 2.86 -0.33
C LYS A 140 6.74 1.90 -0.09
N VAL A 141 7.98 2.36 -0.28
CA VAL A 141 9.17 1.51 -0.14
C VAL A 141 9.40 1.10 1.32
N GLY A 142 9.25 2.04 2.26
CA GLY A 142 9.40 1.76 3.70
C GLY A 142 8.38 0.74 4.24
N PHE A 143 7.23 0.61 3.58
CA PHE A 143 6.21 -0.37 3.95
C PHE A 143 6.54 -1.80 3.50
N LEU A 144 7.21 -1.98 2.35
CA LEU A 144 7.41 -3.29 1.73
C LEU A 144 7.92 -4.37 2.70
N PRO A 145 8.96 -4.13 3.53
CA PRO A 145 9.43 -5.17 4.42
C PRO A 145 8.43 -5.52 5.53
N PHE A 146 7.62 -4.56 5.97
CA PHE A 146 6.51 -4.80 6.90
C PHE A 146 5.39 -5.61 6.24
N GLY A 147 5.00 -5.24 5.02
CA GLY A 147 4.03 -5.97 4.19
C GLY A 147 4.41 -7.42 3.99
N TYR A 148 5.70 -7.69 3.79
CA TYR A 148 6.21 -9.05 3.59
C TYR A 148 6.28 -9.87 4.87
N MET A 149 6.79 -9.28 5.96
CA MET A 149 7.12 -10.05 7.16
C MET A 149 5.90 -10.48 8.00
N ILE A 150 4.77 -9.78 7.91
CA ILE A 150 3.56 -10.11 8.71
C ILE A 150 3.03 -11.50 8.36
N ASP A 151 2.82 -11.77 7.07
CA ASP A 151 2.29 -13.07 6.67
C ASP A 151 3.38 -14.16 6.72
N GLN A 152 4.67 -13.83 6.61
CA GLN A 152 5.72 -14.79 6.97
C GLN A 152 5.63 -15.27 8.42
N TRP A 153 5.35 -14.35 9.35
CA TRP A 153 5.10 -14.70 10.76
C TRP A 153 3.85 -15.56 10.90
N ARG A 154 2.72 -15.17 10.28
CA ARG A 154 1.48 -15.97 10.35
C ARG A 154 1.66 -17.35 9.74
N TRP A 155 2.31 -17.47 8.59
CA TRP A 155 2.57 -18.76 7.95
C TRP A 155 3.45 -19.65 8.83
N SER A 156 4.47 -19.09 9.50
CA SER A 156 5.28 -19.89 10.43
C SER A 156 4.48 -20.33 11.67
N VAL A 157 3.57 -19.50 12.18
CA VAL A 157 2.62 -19.88 13.24
C VAL A 157 1.67 -20.99 12.75
N TYR A 158 1.03 -20.83 11.60
CA TYR A 158 0.08 -21.80 11.06
C TYR A 158 0.72 -23.15 10.72
N ARG A 159 1.99 -23.17 10.30
CA ARG A 159 2.75 -24.41 10.07
C ARG A 159 3.24 -25.08 11.35
N GLY A 160 3.20 -24.38 12.50
CA GLY A 160 3.73 -24.86 13.76
C GLY A 160 5.23 -24.61 13.96
N ASP A 161 5.91 -23.95 13.03
CA ASP A 161 7.33 -23.56 13.14
C ASP A 161 7.55 -22.51 14.25
N THR A 162 6.49 -21.82 14.68
CA THR A 162 6.50 -20.81 15.73
C THR A 162 5.45 -21.17 16.77
N PRO A 163 5.82 -21.86 17.87
CA PRO A 163 4.88 -22.17 18.94
C PRO A 163 4.46 -20.90 19.69
N PRO A 164 3.36 -20.94 20.47
CA PRO A 164 2.89 -19.80 21.27
C PRO A 164 3.97 -19.13 22.13
N SER A 165 4.86 -19.92 22.72
CA SER A 165 5.99 -19.44 23.52
C SER A 165 7.03 -18.63 22.73
N ASP A 166 7.00 -18.66 21.40
CA ASP A 166 7.93 -17.92 20.54
C ASP A 166 7.22 -16.85 19.68
N TYR A 167 5.91 -16.60 19.89
CA TYR A 167 5.15 -15.65 19.06
C TYR A 167 5.80 -14.28 18.98
N ASN A 168 6.10 -13.69 20.12
CA ASN A 168 6.67 -12.35 20.20
C ASN A 168 8.15 -12.32 19.81
N TYR A 169 8.90 -13.34 20.22
CA TYR A 169 10.30 -13.51 19.83
C TYR A 169 10.45 -13.57 18.30
N LYS A 170 9.67 -14.42 17.63
CA LYS A 170 9.71 -14.56 16.17
C LYS A 170 9.27 -13.29 15.46
N TRP A 171 8.25 -12.61 15.98
CA TRP A 171 7.80 -11.32 15.46
C TRP A 171 8.94 -10.31 15.41
N TRP A 172 9.65 -10.11 16.52
CA TRP A 172 10.76 -9.17 16.56
C TRP A 172 11.98 -9.61 15.76
N GLN A 173 12.29 -10.91 15.71
CA GLN A 173 13.32 -11.42 14.79
C GLN A 173 13.04 -11.00 13.35
N LEU A 174 11.79 -11.12 12.89
CA LEU A 174 11.41 -10.71 11.54
C LEU A 174 11.44 -9.19 11.37
N ARG A 175 11.02 -8.40 12.37
CA ARG A 175 11.12 -6.93 12.34
C ARG A 175 12.57 -6.45 12.26
N CYS A 176 13.48 -7.00 13.05
CA CYS A 176 14.89 -6.67 13.02
C CYS A 176 15.52 -7.09 11.68
N LYS A 177 15.20 -8.29 11.20
CA LYS A 177 15.70 -8.80 9.92
C LYS A 177 15.28 -7.92 8.74
N TYR A 178 13.97 -7.78 8.54
CA TYR A 178 13.43 -7.17 7.33
C TYR A 178 13.32 -5.65 7.38
N GLN A 179 13.03 -5.06 8.55
CA GLN A 179 12.85 -3.61 8.68
C GLN A 179 14.04 -2.89 9.31
N GLY A 180 14.95 -3.60 9.99
CA GLY A 180 16.05 -2.95 10.71
C GLY A 180 15.60 -2.15 11.93
N VAL A 181 14.46 -2.51 12.51
CA VAL A 181 13.91 -1.86 13.72
C VAL A 181 13.97 -2.80 14.91
N SER A 182 14.19 -2.25 16.09
CA SER A 182 14.23 -2.98 17.36
C SER A 182 13.20 -2.40 18.34
N PRO A 183 12.72 -3.20 19.31
CA PRO A 183 11.79 -2.68 20.29
C PRO A 183 12.48 -1.63 21.18
N PRO A 184 11.82 -0.51 21.52
CA PRO A 184 12.42 0.55 22.34
C PRO A 184 12.58 0.16 23.81
N VAL A 185 11.90 -0.90 24.25
CA VAL A 185 11.98 -1.51 25.58
C VAL A 185 12.13 -3.02 25.41
N PRO A 186 12.81 -3.72 26.34
CA PRO A 186 12.88 -5.17 26.29
C PRO A 186 11.48 -5.79 26.21
N ARG A 187 11.31 -6.79 25.34
CA ARG A 187 10.07 -7.56 25.19
C ARG A 187 10.28 -8.99 25.63
N THR A 188 9.22 -9.61 26.13
CA THR A 188 9.21 -10.97 26.67
C THR A 188 8.24 -11.86 25.88
N ASP A 189 8.19 -13.14 26.22
CA ASP A 189 7.23 -14.08 25.65
C ASP A 189 5.82 -13.94 26.26
N ASP A 190 5.66 -13.17 27.35
CA ASP A 190 4.36 -12.76 27.91
C ASP A 190 3.67 -11.66 27.07
N ASP A 191 4.42 -10.98 26.20
CA ASP A 191 3.91 -9.96 25.30
C ASP A 191 3.31 -10.55 24.02
N PHE A 192 2.37 -9.86 23.39
CA PHE A 192 1.81 -10.22 22.08
C PHE A 192 1.74 -9.02 21.13
N ASP A 193 2.90 -8.48 20.76
CA ASP A 193 3.01 -7.34 19.84
C ASP A 193 2.37 -7.55 18.46
N PRO A 194 2.42 -8.73 17.81
CA PRO A 194 1.66 -8.92 16.57
C PRO A 194 0.16 -8.65 16.76
N GLY A 195 -0.42 -8.94 17.93
CA GLY A 195 -1.82 -8.67 18.24
C GLY A 195 -2.21 -7.19 18.25
N ALA A 196 -1.24 -6.28 18.38
CA ALA A 196 -1.49 -4.83 18.33
C ALA A 196 -1.67 -4.30 16.89
N LYS A 197 -1.44 -5.11 15.86
CA LYS A 197 -1.69 -4.75 14.46
C LYS A 197 -3.05 -5.29 14.02
N TYR A 198 -4.04 -4.42 13.80
CA TYR A 198 -5.44 -4.73 13.43
C TYR A 198 -5.67 -6.01 12.62
N HIS A 199 -4.92 -6.20 11.54
CA HIS A 199 -5.07 -7.33 10.62
C HIS A 199 -4.82 -8.71 11.25
N ILE A 200 -4.02 -8.79 12.31
CA ILE A 200 -3.79 -10.02 13.07
C ILE A 200 -5.06 -10.45 13.84
N PRO A 201 -5.59 -9.67 14.80
CA PRO A 201 -6.81 -10.06 15.53
C PRO A 201 -8.08 -10.02 14.67
N ALA A 202 -8.10 -9.26 13.56
CA ALA A 202 -9.23 -9.24 12.62
C ALA A 202 -9.18 -10.37 11.56
N ASP A 203 -8.16 -11.24 11.60
CA ASP A 203 -7.93 -12.33 10.65
C ASP A 203 -7.95 -11.91 9.17
N VAL A 204 -7.34 -10.76 8.85
CA VAL A 204 -7.25 -10.26 7.47
C VAL A 204 -5.88 -10.63 6.89
N PRO A 205 -5.79 -11.44 5.82
CA PRO A 205 -4.53 -11.75 5.11
C PRO A 205 -3.73 -10.49 4.74
N TYR A 206 -2.42 -10.46 5.00
CA TYR A 206 -1.61 -9.24 4.85
C TYR A 206 -0.75 -9.21 3.58
N ILE A 207 -0.44 -10.37 2.98
CA ILE A 207 0.37 -10.47 1.77
C ILE A 207 -0.24 -9.70 0.59
N ARG A 208 -1.56 -9.49 0.62
CA ARG A 208 -2.28 -8.65 -0.35
C ARG A 208 -1.67 -7.25 -0.50
N TYR A 209 -1.21 -6.65 0.60
CA TYR A 209 -0.59 -5.32 0.59
C TYR A 209 0.82 -5.33 0.02
N PHE A 210 1.60 -6.38 0.28
CA PHE A 210 2.92 -6.52 -0.34
C PHE A 210 2.80 -6.67 -1.86
N VAL A 211 1.90 -7.56 -2.31
CA VAL A 211 1.61 -7.77 -3.73
C VAL A 211 1.10 -6.48 -4.37
N SER A 212 0.17 -5.77 -3.74
CA SER A 212 -0.39 -4.54 -4.29
C SER A 212 0.66 -3.44 -4.44
N TYR A 213 1.61 -3.34 -3.51
CA TYR A 213 2.72 -2.38 -3.58
C TYR A 213 3.71 -2.68 -4.68
N ILE A 214 3.72 -3.89 -5.25
CA ILE A 214 4.49 -4.20 -6.46
C ILE A 214 3.64 -3.90 -7.71
N ILE A 215 2.46 -4.51 -7.81
CA ILE A 215 1.70 -4.50 -9.06
C ILE A 215 1.03 -3.15 -9.34
N GLN A 216 0.79 -2.30 -8.33
CA GLN A 216 0.27 -0.95 -8.55
C GLN A 216 1.19 -0.14 -9.47
N PHE A 217 2.51 -0.33 -9.40
CA PHE A 217 3.44 0.37 -10.29
C PHE A 217 3.41 -0.22 -11.70
N GLN A 218 3.21 -1.53 -11.87
CA GLN A 218 2.98 -2.13 -13.19
C GLN A 218 1.71 -1.58 -13.83
N PHE A 219 0.62 -1.48 -13.07
CA PHE A 219 -0.64 -0.88 -13.53
C PHE A 219 -0.46 0.60 -13.86
N HIS A 220 0.17 1.38 -12.97
CA HIS A 220 0.44 2.80 -13.19
C HIS A 220 1.25 3.02 -14.47
N ARG A 221 2.36 2.29 -14.67
CA ARG A 221 3.16 2.36 -15.91
C ARG A 221 2.33 2.05 -17.15
N ALA A 222 1.49 1.02 -17.11
CA ALA A 222 0.64 0.65 -18.24
C ALA A 222 -0.42 1.72 -18.54
N LEU A 223 -1.07 2.29 -17.51
CA LEU A 223 -2.08 3.34 -17.66
C LEU A 223 -1.46 4.66 -18.12
N CYS A 224 -0.29 5.02 -17.62
CA CYS A 224 0.45 6.19 -18.05
C CYS A 224 0.82 6.12 -19.54
N LYS A 225 1.27 4.94 -19.99
CA LYS A 225 1.51 4.69 -21.41
C LYS A 225 0.24 4.83 -22.23
N GLU A 226 -0.88 4.27 -21.76
CA GLU A 226 -2.18 4.39 -22.43
C GLU A 226 -2.70 5.85 -22.44
N ALA A 227 -2.37 6.64 -21.42
CA ALA A 227 -2.67 8.07 -21.33
C ALA A 227 -1.74 8.95 -22.20
N GLY A 228 -0.77 8.36 -22.91
CA GLY A 228 0.16 9.08 -23.77
C GLY A 228 1.23 9.87 -23.00
N HIS A 229 1.51 9.52 -21.74
CA HIS A 229 2.57 10.16 -20.96
C HIS A 229 3.96 9.77 -21.48
N THR A 230 4.84 10.76 -21.63
CA THR A 230 6.21 10.59 -22.19
C THR A 230 7.33 10.98 -21.22
N GLY A 231 7.00 11.52 -20.05
CA GLY A 231 7.98 11.96 -19.05
C GLY A 231 8.31 10.90 -17.98
N PRO A 232 9.01 11.30 -16.90
CA PRO A 232 9.27 10.42 -15.77
C PRO A 232 7.98 9.83 -15.19
N LEU A 233 8.00 8.54 -14.84
CA LEU A 233 6.79 7.82 -14.41
C LEU A 233 6.12 8.43 -13.17
N HIS A 234 6.91 8.96 -12.24
CA HIS A 234 6.40 9.61 -11.02
C HIS A 234 5.68 10.95 -11.25
N LYS A 235 5.74 11.51 -12.46
CA LYS A 235 5.02 12.74 -12.86
C LYS A 235 3.72 12.46 -13.60
N CYS A 236 3.43 11.19 -13.88
CA CYS A 236 2.23 10.82 -14.60
C CYS A 236 0.97 11.03 -13.74
N ASP A 237 -0.02 11.69 -14.33
CA ASP A 237 -1.40 11.76 -13.84
C ASP A 237 -2.31 11.23 -14.94
N ILE A 238 -3.05 10.16 -14.65
CA ILE A 238 -3.98 9.54 -15.61
C ILE A 238 -5.33 10.28 -15.67
N GLY A 239 -5.59 11.22 -14.77
CA GLY A 239 -6.87 11.92 -14.64
C GLY A 239 -7.31 12.63 -15.92
N GLY A 240 -8.45 12.20 -16.47
CA GLY A 240 -8.99 12.69 -17.75
C GLY A 240 -8.69 11.80 -18.96
N SER A 241 -7.88 10.75 -18.80
CA SER A 241 -7.60 9.79 -19.87
C SER A 241 -8.67 8.70 -19.95
N LYS A 242 -9.65 8.88 -20.84
CA LYS A 242 -10.65 7.85 -21.14
C LYS A 242 -10.04 6.57 -21.70
N ALA A 243 -8.90 6.66 -22.38
CA ALA A 243 -8.19 5.48 -22.89
C ALA A 243 -7.64 4.65 -21.73
N ALA A 244 -6.99 5.30 -20.75
CA ALA A 244 -6.51 4.63 -19.54
C ALA A 244 -7.68 4.05 -18.73
N GLY A 245 -8.77 4.79 -18.56
CA GLY A 245 -9.96 4.29 -17.87
C GLY A 245 -10.65 3.12 -18.58
N THR A 246 -10.67 3.10 -19.92
CA THR A 246 -11.16 1.95 -20.69
C THR A 246 -10.29 0.72 -20.46
N LYS A 247 -8.96 0.87 -20.47
CA LYS A 247 -8.03 -0.23 -20.17
C LYS A 247 -8.23 -0.78 -18.76
N LEU A 248 -8.36 0.10 -17.77
CA LEU A 248 -8.64 -0.24 -16.39
C LEU A 248 -9.98 -1.00 -16.28
N ARG A 249 -11.07 -0.41 -16.78
CA ARG A 249 -12.41 -1.00 -16.81
C ARG A 249 -12.41 -2.43 -17.33
N ASN A 250 -11.79 -2.67 -18.48
CA ASN A 250 -11.75 -4.00 -19.09
C ASN A 250 -11.13 -5.07 -18.18
N MET A 251 -10.15 -4.70 -17.34
CA MET A 251 -9.60 -5.61 -16.34
C MET A 251 -10.52 -5.76 -15.12
N LEU A 252 -11.11 -4.66 -14.65
CA LEU A 252 -11.99 -4.67 -13.47
C LEU A 252 -13.27 -5.49 -13.70
N GLU A 253 -13.86 -5.42 -14.89
CA GLU A 253 -15.08 -6.18 -15.26
C GLU A 253 -14.89 -7.71 -15.23
N LEU A 254 -13.65 -8.21 -15.27
CA LEU A 254 -13.37 -9.64 -15.17
C LEU A 254 -13.68 -10.19 -13.77
N GLY A 255 -13.60 -9.37 -12.71
CA GLY A 255 -13.57 -9.85 -11.33
C GLY A 255 -12.51 -10.95 -11.17
N SER A 256 -12.92 -12.10 -10.61
CA SER A 256 -12.09 -13.30 -10.46
C SER A 256 -12.50 -14.43 -11.43
N SER A 257 -13.22 -14.11 -12.50
CA SER A 257 -13.68 -15.08 -13.52
C SER A 257 -12.55 -15.66 -14.38
N LYS A 258 -11.36 -15.07 -14.33
CA LYS A 258 -10.16 -15.48 -15.07
C LYS A 258 -8.97 -15.66 -14.13
N PRO A 259 -8.02 -16.56 -14.45
CA PRO A 259 -6.75 -16.62 -13.75
C PRO A 259 -6.07 -15.25 -13.73
N TRP A 260 -5.56 -14.83 -12.58
CA TRP A 260 -4.94 -13.50 -12.43
C TRP A 260 -3.83 -13.17 -13.46
N PRO A 261 -3.03 -14.13 -14.01
CA PRO A 261 -2.07 -13.80 -15.06
C PRO A 261 -2.72 -13.27 -16.35
N GLU A 262 -3.95 -13.68 -16.66
CA GLU A 262 -4.70 -13.16 -17.81
C GLU A 262 -5.22 -11.74 -17.55
N ALA A 263 -5.70 -11.47 -16.33
CA ALA A 263 -6.08 -10.12 -15.92
C ALA A 263 -4.86 -9.17 -15.91
N MET A 264 -3.70 -9.65 -15.44
CA MET A 264 -2.43 -8.91 -15.50
C MET A 264 -2.04 -8.58 -16.94
N GLU A 265 -2.18 -9.54 -17.86
CA GLU A 265 -1.81 -9.38 -19.26
C GLU A 265 -2.72 -8.39 -19.98
N LEU A 266 -4.02 -8.43 -19.69
CA LEU A 266 -4.97 -7.45 -20.22
C LEU A 266 -4.63 -6.02 -19.78
N MET A 267 -4.20 -5.87 -18.52
CA MET A 267 -3.88 -4.58 -17.92
C MET A 267 -2.52 -4.05 -18.37
N THR A 268 -1.50 -4.90 -18.40
CA THR A 268 -0.09 -4.49 -18.49
C THR A 268 0.65 -5.01 -19.72
N GLY A 269 0.10 -6.02 -20.40
CA GLY A 269 0.79 -6.81 -21.42
C GLY A 269 1.77 -7.85 -20.86
N GLN A 270 1.82 -8.04 -19.54
CA GLN A 270 2.69 -9.00 -18.85
C GLN A 270 1.87 -10.05 -18.10
N ARG A 271 2.38 -11.27 -17.94
CA ARG A 271 1.69 -12.34 -17.18
C ARG A 271 2.21 -12.52 -15.75
N SER A 272 3.31 -11.88 -15.41
CA SER A 272 4.00 -12.00 -14.12
C SER A 272 3.96 -10.69 -13.34
N MET A 273 4.10 -10.81 -12.01
CA MET A 273 4.39 -9.68 -11.15
C MET A 273 5.87 -9.30 -11.30
N SER A 274 6.17 -8.01 -11.38
CA SER A 274 7.53 -7.49 -11.55
C SER A 274 7.71 -6.18 -10.78
N ALA A 275 8.85 -6.04 -10.11
CA ALA A 275 9.23 -4.82 -9.40
C ALA A 275 9.83 -3.75 -10.32
N GLU A 276 10.04 -4.03 -11.61
CA GLU A 276 10.68 -3.10 -12.55
C GLU A 276 10.02 -1.72 -12.58
N ALA A 277 8.69 -1.67 -12.63
CA ALA A 277 7.97 -0.40 -12.70
C ALA A 277 8.08 0.41 -11.38
N LEU A 278 8.18 -0.27 -10.24
CA LEU A 278 8.46 0.38 -8.95
C LEU A 278 9.87 0.97 -8.96
N MET A 279 10.85 0.20 -9.42
CA MET A 279 12.24 0.66 -9.52
C MET A 279 12.37 1.85 -10.47
N GLU A 280 11.72 1.80 -11.64
CA GLU A 280 11.64 2.92 -12.58
C GLU A 280 11.04 4.18 -11.95
N TYR A 281 9.94 4.03 -11.20
CA TYR A 281 9.29 5.14 -10.49
C TYR A 281 10.24 5.84 -9.51
N PHE A 282 11.00 5.06 -8.73
CA PHE A 282 11.91 5.55 -7.69
C PHE A 282 13.36 5.74 -8.15
N GLN A 283 13.67 5.58 -9.43
CA GLN A 283 15.06 5.67 -9.92
C GLN A 283 15.73 7.00 -9.54
N PRO A 284 15.10 8.18 -9.72
CA PRO A 284 15.75 9.45 -9.36
C PRO A 284 16.08 9.55 -7.86
N LEU A 285 15.21 9.02 -7.00
CA LEU A 285 15.45 8.96 -5.56
C LEU A 285 16.56 7.96 -5.22
N THR A 286 16.59 6.82 -5.89
CA THR A 286 17.62 5.80 -5.70
C THR A 286 19.00 6.37 -5.99
N ASP A 287 19.16 7.03 -7.14
CA ASP A 287 20.41 7.67 -7.55
C ASP A 287 20.85 8.73 -6.54
N TRP A 288 19.90 9.56 -6.08
CA TRP A 288 20.17 10.58 -5.07
C TRP A 288 20.59 9.97 -3.73
N LEU A 289 19.88 8.94 -3.25
CA LEU A 289 20.20 8.24 -1.99
C LEU A 289 21.56 7.54 -2.04
N GLN A 290 21.94 6.99 -3.18
CA GLN A 290 23.27 6.39 -3.37
C GLN A 290 24.37 7.45 -3.21
N GLU A 291 24.18 8.64 -3.80
CA GLU A 291 25.12 9.75 -3.65
C GLU A 291 25.20 10.23 -2.20
N GLN A 292 24.06 10.48 -1.55
CA GLN A 292 24.02 10.99 -0.17
C GLN A 292 24.60 10.02 0.85
N ASN A 293 24.49 8.71 0.61
CA ASN A 293 24.98 7.70 1.54
C ASN A 293 26.40 7.21 1.21
N LYS A 294 27.13 7.85 0.29
CA LYS A 294 28.56 7.54 0.06
C LYS A 294 29.34 7.67 1.36
N GLY A 295 30.08 6.62 1.73
CA GLY A 295 30.85 6.57 2.97
C GLY A 295 30.04 6.17 4.21
N HIS A 296 28.74 5.93 4.09
CA HIS A 296 27.90 5.40 5.15
C HIS A 296 27.57 3.91 4.90
N PRO A 297 27.56 3.05 5.93
CA PRO A 297 27.18 1.66 5.75
C PRO A 297 25.69 1.55 5.42
N VAL A 298 25.36 0.91 4.30
CA VAL A 298 23.98 0.60 3.90
C VAL A 298 23.59 -0.79 4.43
N GLY A 299 22.42 -0.89 5.06
CA GLY A 299 21.93 -2.10 5.72
C GLY A 299 22.13 -2.07 7.24
N TRP A 300 21.78 -3.18 7.89
CA TRP A 300 21.85 -3.36 9.34
C TRP A 300 22.17 -4.81 9.69
N LYS A 301 22.48 -5.06 10.95
CA LYS A 301 22.55 -6.43 11.47
C LYS A 301 21.12 -6.99 11.56
N GLU A 302 20.87 -8.12 10.92
CA GLU A 302 19.54 -8.74 10.90
C GLU A 302 19.08 -9.21 12.30
N ALA A 303 20.04 -9.56 13.17
CA ALA A 303 19.75 -9.93 14.55
C ALA A 303 19.34 -8.70 15.37
N CYS A 304 18.32 -8.86 16.21
CA CYS A 304 17.97 -7.82 17.18
C CYS A 304 19.13 -7.54 18.15
N PRO A 305 19.29 -6.29 18.64
CA PRO A 305 20.30 -5.96 19.63
C PRO A 305 20.16 -6.82 20.90
N GLU A 306 21.28 -7.19 21.52
CA GLU A 306 21.31 -7.90 22.80
C GLU A 306 20.47 -7.18 23.86
N GLY A 307 19.70 -7.94 24.65
CA GLY A 307 18.80 -7.40 25.68
C GLY A 307 17.46 -6.87 25.17
N SER A 308 17.23 -6.85 23.84
CA SER A 308 15.94 -6.41 23.28
C SER A 308 14.82 -7.45 23.45
N LEU A 309 15.19 -8.74 23.48
CA LEU A 309 14.29 -9.88 23.59
C LEU A 309 14.76 -10.74 24.77
N LEU A 310 13.95 -10.80 25.82
CA LEU A 310 14.25 -11.54 27.05
C LEU A 310 13.41 -12.82 27.06
N ARG A 311 14.06 -13.97 27.17
CA ARG A 311 13.37 -15.25 27.40
C ARG A 311 13.26 -15.50 28.91
N ASP A 312 12.34 -16.38 29.31
CA ASP A 312 12.08 -16.68 30.73
C ASP A 312 13.31 -17.13 31.54
N GLY A 313 14.38 -17.59 30.87
CA GLY A 313 15.67 -17.92 31.49
C GLY A 313 16.65 -16.75 31.68
N ASP A 314 16.41 -15.59 31.05
CA ASP A 314 17.34 -14.46 30.99
C ASP A 314 17.04 -13.33 31.99
N ARG A 315 16.11 -13.55 32.94
CA ARG A 315 15.60 -12.56 33.93
C ARG A 315 16.65 -12.06 34.96
N GLY A 316 17.95 -12.11 34.64
CA GLY A 316 19.05 -11.67 35.51
C GLY A 316 20.11 -10.76 34.87
N ALA A 317 20.06 -10.50 33.56
CA ALA A 317 21.07 -9.68 32.89
C ALA A 317 20.60 -8.22 32.77
N ASN A 318 21.20 -7.33 33.57
CA ASN A 318 21.01 -5.89 33.46
C ASN A 318 21.72 -5.37 32.20
N THR A 319 21.03 -5.35 31.06
CA THR A 319 21.60 -4.87 29.79
C THR A 319 21.19 -3.42 29.54
N GLY A 320 22.17 -2.51 29.59
CA GLY A 320 21.97 -1.10 29.28
C GLY A 320 21.41 -0.87 27.87
N THR A 321 20.44 0.03 27.77
CA THR A 321 19.79 0.44 26.52
C THR A 321 20.79 1.11 25.58
N ARG A 322 21.18 0.43 24.50
CA ARG A 322 21.82 1.09 23.35
C ARG A 322 20.74 1.58 22.40
N ARG A 323 20.64 2.90 22.22
CA ARG A 323 19.82 3.49 21.16
C ARG A 323 20.38 3.08 19.80
N ALA A 324 19.62 2.29 19.04
CA ALA A 324 19.87 2.07 17.63
C ALA A 324 19.04 3.08 16.83
N THR A 325 19.69 4.10 16.28
CA THR A 325 19.09 5.01 15.31
C THR A 325 19.26 4.39 13.92
N ALA A 326 18.22 3.77 13.38
CA ALA A 326 18.18 3.44 11.96
C ALA A 326 17.80 4.73 11.20
N ALA A 327 18.70 5.23 10.35
CA ALA A 327 18.37 6.34 9.47
C ALA A 327 17.42 5.81 8.37
N VAL A 328 16.21 6.36 8.32
CA VAL A 328 15.14 5.92 7.40
C VAL A 328 15.57 5.94 5.93
N THR A 329 16.51 6.82 5.56
CA THR A 329 17.12 6.90 4.23
C THR A 329 17.89 5.64 3.84
N LEU A 330 18.56 4.97 4.79
CA LEU A 330 19.29 3.72 4.56
C LEU A 330 18.34 2.54 4.34
N MET A 331 17.16 2.56 4.97
CA MET A 331 16.13 1.54 4.78
C MET A 331 15.57 1.55 3.36
N ILE A 332 15.18 2.74 2.86
CA ILE A 332 14.64 2.87 1.51
C ILE A 332 15.66 2.37 0.47
N LEU A 333 16.93 2.79 0.60
CA LEU A 333 17.98 2.35 -0.32
C LEU A 333 18.21 0.84 -0.25
N SER A 334 18.26 0.25 0.95
CA SER A 334 18.45 -1.20 1.13
C SER A 334 17.33 -2.03 0.48
N VAL A 335 16.08 -1.57 0.60
CA VAL A 335 14.93 -2.26 -0.01
C VAL A 335 15.00 -2.17 -1.52
N LEU A 336 15.26 -0.99 -2.08
CA LEU A 336 15.36 -0.79 -3.53
C LEU A 336 16.52 -1.60 -4.13
N SER A 337 17.68 -1.65 -3.47
CA SER A 337 18.81 -2.49 -3.90
C SER A 337 18.50 -3.99 -3.85
N SER A 338 17.71 -4.43 -2.88
CA SER A 338 17.29 -5.84 -2.78
C SER A 338 16.32 -6.21 -3.92
N LEU A 339 15.41 -5.31 -4.30
CA LEU A 339 14.50 -5.51 -5.43
C LEU A 339 15.22 -5.53 -6.78
N SER A 340 16.27 -4.70 -6.95
CA SER A 340 17.06 -4.73 -8.20
C SER A 340 17.77 -6.07 -8.41
N LEU A 341 18.24 -6.72 -7.33
CA LEU A 341 18.89 -8.04 -7.42
C LEU A 341 17.92 -9.17 -7.79
N LEU A 342 16.62 -8.99 -7.54
CA LEU A 342 15.57 -9.96 -7.89
C LEU A 342 15.00 -9.74 -9.31
N SER A 343 15.27 -8.59 -9.90
CA SER A 343 14.75 -8.18 -11.22
C SER A 343 15.80 -8.32 -12.33
N ALA A 344 17.05 -8.65 -11.98
CA ALA A 344 18.15 -9.00 -12.87
C ALA A 344 18.30 -10.52 -12.90
#